data_AF-A0A6L3VMY8-F1
#
_entry.id   AF-A0A6L3VMY8-F1
#
_cell.length_a   1.000
_cell.length_b   1.000
_cell.length_c   1.000
_cell.angle_alpha   90.00
_cell.angle_beta   90.00
_cell.angle_gamma   90.00
#
_symmetry.space_group_name_H-M   'P 1'
#
loop_
_entity.id
_entity.type
_entity.pdbx_description
1 polymer ?
#
loop_
_entity_poly.entity_id
_entity_poly.type
_entity_poly.pdbx_seq_one_letter_code
_entity_poly.pdbx_strand_id
1 'polypeptide(L)'
;MSGDHVAGDLLATLQDDGTLQDDDTSALVVRAREGDGAAWARLVERYSGLLWSIARAHGLGDADAGDVVQTSWLRLVERIDALDDPSAAGCWLATTARNECRALLRRRTRDFAPVPFGARHPSGPDEVAAVRDRLGRVGAALEALPRRCRTLLRLFAQAASYAELAAALGIPVGSVGPTRARCLAALRRLVP
;
A
#
# COMPACT_ATOMS: atom_id res chain seq x y z
N MET A 1 52.91 29.95 -16.11
CA MET A 1 53.16 28.58 -15.59
C MET A 1 52.77 28.57 -14.13
N SER A 2 52.03 27.52 -13.73
CA SER A 2 51.60 27.18 -12.36
C SER A 2 50.54 28.11 -11.78
N GLY A 3 49.35 27.66 -11.39
CA GLY A 3 48.83 26.30 -11.26
C GLY A 3 47.66 26.37 -10.28
N ASP A 4 46.45 26.18 -10.81
CA ASP A 4 45.22 25.90 -10.07
C ASP A 4 45.46 24.85 -8.99
N HIS A 5 45.36 25.18 -7.70
CA HIS A 5 45.46 24.18 -6.62
C HIS A 5 44.66 24.52 -5.35
N VAL A 6 43.52 25.24 -5.45
CA VAL A 6 42.63 25.45 -4.27
C VAL A 6 41.12 25.32 -4.60
N ALA A 7 40.74 24.67 -5.70
CA ALA A 7 39.33 24.40 -6.01
C ALA A 7 39.02 22.90 -6.15
N GLY A 8 39.84 22.04 -5.54
CA GLY A 8 39.77 20.59 -5.69
C GLY A 8 39.04 19.82 -4.57
N ASP A 9 38.69 20.47 -3.46
CA ASP A 9 38.33 19.73 -2.23
C ASP A 9 36.91 20.01 -1.69
N LEU A 10 36.04 20.63 -2.51
CA LEU A 10 34.63 20.86 -2.16
C LEU A 10 33.62 20.14 -3.07
N LEU A 11 34.09 19.27 -3.98
CA LEU A 11 33.26 18.50 -4.91
C LEU A 11 33.26 16.99 -4.65
N ALA A 12 33.85 16.53 -3.54
CA ALA A 12 33.87 15.12 -3.15
C ALA A 12 32.76 14.72 -2.15
N THR A 13 31.92 15.67 -1.70
CA THR A 13 30.88 15.42 -0.67
C THR A 13 29.45 15.43 -1.23
N LEU A 14 29.27 15.50 -2.55
CA LEU A 14 27.94 15.47 -3.19
C LEU A 14 27.79 14.38 -4.26
N GLN A 15 28.65 13.35 -4.22
CA GLN A 15 28.39 12.09 -4.92
C GLN A 15 27.99 11.01 -3.90
N ASP A 16 26.86 11.26 -3.22
CA ASP A 16 25.97 10.17 -2.84
C ASP A 16 24.65 10.39 -3.59
N ASP A 17 24.77 10.41 -4.92
CA ASP A 17 23.68 9.98 -5.80
C ASP A 17 23.53 8.46 -5.58
N GLY A 18 23.05 8.13 -4.38
CA GLY A 18 22.61 6.81 -4.00
C GLY A 18 21.51 6.45 -4.96
N THR A 19 21.89 5.75 -6.03
CA THR A 19 21.05 4.86 -6.80
C THR A 19 19.94 4.38 -5.89
N LEU A 20 18.70 4.76 -6.18
CA LEU A 20 17.50 4.20 -5.55
C LEU A 20 17.57 2.68 -5.77
N GLN A 21 18.35 1.97 -4.94
CA GLN A 21 18.24 0.55 -4.79
C GLN A 21 16.79 0.36 -4.36
N ASP A 22 16.00 -0.23 -5.24
CA ASP A 22 14.71 -0.80 -4.86
C ASP A 22 15.05 -2.00 -3.96
N ASP A 23 15.48 -1.69 -2.72
CA ASP A 23 15.83 -2.68 -1.73
C ASP A 23 14.63 -3.61 -1.59
N ASP A 24 14.84 -4.91 -1.75
CA ASP A 24 13.76 -5.87 -1.60
C ASP A 24 13.17 -5.72 -0.18
N THR A 25 11.86 -5.92 -0.08
CA THR A 25 11.09 -5.72 1.16
C THR A 25 11.70 -6.46 2.33
N SER A 26 12.23 -7.67 2.08
CA SER A 26 12.93 -8.47 3.07
C SER A 26 14.13 -7.72 3.67
N ALA A 27 14.98 -7.13 2.83
CA ALA A 27 16.16 -6.38 3.27
C ALA A 27 15.77 -5.14 4.09
N LEU A 28 14.76 -4.39 3.65
CA LEU A 28 14.25 -3.24 4.39
C LEU A 28 13.74 -3.64 5.78
N VAL A 29 13.00 -4.74 5.89
CA VAL A 29 12.48 -5.23 7.18
C VAL A 29 13.61 -5.67 8.10
N VAL A 30 14.62 -6.38 7.58
CA VAL A 30 15.79 -6.81 8.38
C VAL A 30 16.52 -5.60 8.97
N ARG A 31 16.87 -4.60 8.16
CA ARG A 31 17.52 -3.38 8.66
C ARG A 31 16.62 -2.59 9.62
N ALA A 32 15.32 -2.52 9.35
CA ALA A 32 14.37 -1.82 10.21
C ALA A 32 14.29 -2.43 11.63
N ARG A 33 14.47 -3.77 11.77
CA ARG A 33 14.60 -4.44 13.08
C ARG A 33 15.84 -4.02 13.84
N GLU A 34 16.92 -3.74 13.12
CA GLU A 34 18.19 -3.27 13.68
C GLU A 34 18.16 -1.77 14.07
N GLY A 35 17.01 -1.11 13.88
CA GLY A 35 16.81 0.30 14.22
C GLY A 35 17.17 1.28 13.10
N ASP A 36 17.36 0.80 11.87
CA ASP A 36 17.65 1.66 10.71
C ASP A 36 16.42 2.52 10.35
N GLY A 37 16.50 3.81 10.67
CA GLY A 37 15.46 4.80 10.36
C GLY A 37 15.27 5.05 8.86
N ALA A 38 16.31 4.88 8.03
CA ALA A 38 16.19 5.02 6.58
C ALA A 38 15.41 3.83 6.00
N ALA A 39 15.66 2.62 6.49
CA ALA A 39 14.87 1.45 6.11
C ALA A 39 13.39 1.61 6.49
N TRP A 40 13.10 2.14 7.67
CA TRP A 40 11.74 2.50 8.08
C TRP A 40 11.09 3.53 7.15
N ALA A 41 11.80 4.61 6.81
CA ALA A 41 11.29 5.63 5.90
C ALA A 41 10.92 5.03 4.54
N ARG A 42 11.75 4.14 3.99
CA ARG A 42 11.50 3.44 2.72
C ARG A 42 10.30 2.48 2.80
N LEU A 43 10.12 1.76 3.91
CA LEU A 43 8.92 0.95 4.13
C LEU A 43 7.65 1.83 4.15
N VAL A 44 7.70 2.95 4.88
CA VAL A 44 6.59 3.90 4.99
C VAL A 44 6.21 4.47 3.63
N GLU A 45 7.20 4.95 2.88
CA GLU A 45 7.01 5.47 1.52
C GLU A 45 6.40 4.40 0.60
N ARG A 46 6.92 3.16 0.65
CA ARG A 46 6.48 2.05 -0.20
C ARG A 46 5.03 1.62 0.08
N TYR A 47 4.61 1.57 1.34
CA TYR A 47 3.32 0.96 1.71
C TYR A 47 2.23 1.92 2.17
N SER A 48 2.53 3.19 2.49
CA SER A 48 1.49 4.12 2.93
C SER A 48 0.40 4.29 1.88
N GLY A 49 0.76 4.39 0.60
CA GLY A 49 -0.22 4.46 -0.49
C GLY A 49 -1.16 3.25 -0.53
N LEU A 50 -0.64 2.04 -0.27
CA LEU A 50 -1.44 0.81 -0.18
C LEU A 50 -2.42 0.89 1.00
N LEU A 51 -1.96 1.28 2.19
CA LEU A 51 -2.80 1.36 3.39
C LEU A 51 -3.95 2.37 3.22
N TRP A 52 -3.63 3.56 2.72
CA TRP A 52 -4.62 4.58 2.38
C TRP A 52 -5.63 4.10 1.32
N SER A 53 -5.16 3.35 0.31
CA SER A 53 -6.06 2.79 -0.71
C SER A 53 -7.04 1.77 -0.13
N ILE A 54 -6.59 0.95 0.82
CA ILE A 54 -7.43 -0.04 1.51
C ILE A 54 -8.49 0.67 2.35
N ALA A 55 -8.10 1.66 3.16
CA ALA A 55 -9.03 2.40 4.00
C ALA A 55 -10.14 3.08 3.17
N ARG A 56 -9.77 3.73 2.06
CA ARG A 56 -10.74 4.35 1.15
C ARG A 56 -11.61 3.33 0.43
N ALA A 57 -11.09 2.15 0.09
CA ALA A 57 -11.89 1.07 -0.50
C ALA A 57 -12.97 0.53 0.46
N HIS A 58 -12.79 0.73 1.77
CA HIS A 58 -13.79 0.48 2.80
C HIS A 58 -14.74 1.66 3.06
N GLY A 59 -14.65 2.75 2.30
CA GLY A 59 -15.53 3.91 2.41
C GLY A 59 -15.24 4.82 3.59
N LEU A 60 -14.05 4.72 4.19
CA LEU A 60 -13.65 5.57 5.32
C LEU A 60 -13.29 6.98 4.85
N GLY A 61 -13.67 7.98 5.66
CA GLY A 61 -13.22 9.37 5.48
C GLY A 61 -11.77 9.57 5.91
N ASP A 62 -11.20 10.75 5.61
CA ASP A 62 -9.75 10.99 5.77
C ASP A 62 -9.24 10.80 7.21
N ALA A 63 -10.00 11.22 8.23
CA ALA A 63 -9.63 11.05 9.63
C ALA A 63 -9.53 9.56 10.02
N ASP A 64 -10.58 8.79 9.75
CA ASP A 64 -10.61 7.35 10.03
C ASP A 64 -9.56 6.57 9.24
N ALA A 65 -9.34 6.98 7.99
CA ALA A 65 -8.34 6.36 7.14
C ALA A 65 -6.93 6.64 7.69
N GLY A 66 -6.68 7.85 8.21
CA GLY A 66 -5.47 8.20 8.95
C GLY A 66 -5.26 7.30 10.16
N ASP A 67 -6.30 7.11 10.99
CA ASP A 67 -6.25 6.26 12.18
C ASP A 67 -5.93 4.80 11.83
N VAL A 68 -6.54 4.26 10.76
CA VAL A 68 -6.24 2.91 10.27
C VAL A 68 -4.79 2.79 9.81
N VAL A 69 -4.29 3.76 9.06
CA VAL A 69 -2.90 3.78 8.55
C VAL A 69 -1.92 3.83 9.73
N GLN A 70 -2.13 4.77 10.65
CA GLN A 70 -1.29 4.91 11.85
C GLN A 70 -1.30 3.63 12.70
N THR A 71 -2.48 3.08 12.98
CA THR A 71 -2.62 1.84 13.76
C THR A 71 -1.93 0.66 13.06
N SER A 72 -1.99 0.58 11.74
CA SER A 72 -1.32 -0.48 10.98
C SER A 72 0.21 -0.38 11.09
N TRP A 73 0.76 0.84 11.05
CA TRP A 73 2.19 1.08 11.27
C TRP A 73 2.62 0.78 12.70
N LEU A 74 1.87 1.26 13.70
CA LEU A 74 2.14 0.98 15.11
C LEU A 74 2.20 -0.52 15.38
N ARG A 75 1.24 -1.29 14.84
CA ARG A 75 1.24 -2.74 14.97
C ARG A 75 2.39 -3.42 14.24
N LEU A 76 2.85 -2.85 13.12
CA LEU A 76 4.04 -3.38 12.47
C LEU A 76 5.26 -3.17 13.36
N VAL A 77 5.45 -1.97 13.92
CA VAL A 77 6.55 -1.68 14.87
C VAL A 77 6.53 -2.67 16.04
N GLU A 78 5.37 -2.92 16.64
CA GLU A 78 5.21 -3.87 17.75
C GLU A 78 5.53 -5.32 17.39
N ARG A 79 5.43 -5.70 16.11
CA ARG A 79 5.52 -7.10 15.67
C ARG A 79 6.61 -7.37 14.64
N ILE A 80 7.40 -6.36 14.27
CA ILE A 80 8.35 -6.48 13.17
C ILE A 80 9.37 -7.58 13.44
N ASP A 81 9.80 -7.74 14.69
CA ASP A 81 10.72 -8.80 15.13
C ASP A 81 10.10 -10.20 15.08
N ALA A 82 8.79 -10.29 15.27
CA ALA A 82 8.03 -11.54 15.27
C ALA A 82 7.50 -11.93 13.88
N LEU A 83 7.87 -11.21 12.82
CA LEU A 83 7.46 -11.53 11.46
C LEU A 83 8.35 -12.64 10.89
N ASP A 84 7.84 -13.87 10.81
CA ASP A 84 8.63 -15.04 10.37
C ASP A 84 9.20 -14.89 8.95
N ASP A 85 8.44 -14.27 8.05
CA ASP A 85 8.86 -13.98 6.67
C ASP A 85 8.89 -12.46 6.43
N PRO A 86 10.10 -11.84 6.42
CA PRO A 86 10.28 -10.42 6.15
C PRO A 86 9.70 -9.96 4.81
N SER A 87 9.69 -10.81 3.78
CA SER A 87 9.14 -10.47 2.47
C SER A 87 7.61 -10.31 2.48
N ALA A 88 6.94 -10.89 3.48
CA ALA A 88 5.50 -10.85 3.64
C ALA A 88 4.97 -9.54 4.28
N ALA A 89 5.84 -8.60 4.68
CA ALA A 89 5.46 -7.39 5.39
C ALA A 89 4.35 -6.59 4.68
N GLY A 90 4.42 -6.44 3.35
CA GLY A 90 3.37 -5.76 2.59
C GLY A 90 2.01 -6.49 2.63
N CYS A 91 2.01 -7.83 2.59
CA CYS A 91 0.80 -8.64 2.71
C CYS A 91 0.21 -8.56 4.13
N TRP A 92 1.08 -8.61 5.13
CA TRP A 92 0.74 -8.48 6.54
C TRP A 92 0.10 -7.12 6.82
N LEU A 93 0.73 -6.02 6.38
CA LEU A 93 0.21 -4.65 6.49
C LEU A 93 -1.17 -4.51 5.84
N ALA A 94 -1.33 -5.05 4.62
CA ALA A 94 -2.61 -5.02 3.94
C ALA A 94 -3.71 -5.79 4.69
N THR A 95 -3.36 -6.89 5.35
CA THR A 95 -4.28 -7.68 6.17
C THR A 95 -4.66 -6.94 7.44
N THR A 96 -3.67 -6.37 8.14
CA THR A 96 -3.87 -5.55 9.33
C THR A 96 -4.79 -4.36 9.06
N ALA A 97 -4.54 -3.59 8.00
CA ALA A 97 -5.38 -2.44 7.66
C ALA A 97 -6.83 -2.81 7.34
N ARG A 98 -7.07 -3.92 6.60
CA ARG A 98 -8.43 -4.42 6.37
C ARG A 98 -9.13 -4.80 7.68
N ASN A 99 -8.41 -5.40 8.61
CA ASN A 99 -8.96 -5.77 9.91
C ASN A 99 -9.33 -4.54 10.73
N GLU A 100 -8.50 -3.50 10.72
CA GLU A 100 -8.79 -2.22 11.38
C GLU A 100 -10.00 -1.51 10.77
N CYS A 101 -10.08 -1.45 9.43
CA CYS A 101 -11.25 -0.89 8.76
C CYS A 101 -12.55 -1.56 9.20
N ARG A 102 -12.55 -2.90 9.28
CA ARG A 102 -13.72 -3.65 9.73
C ARG A 102 -14.00 -3.46 11.21
N ALA A 103 -12.97 -3.42 12.05
CA ALA A 103 -13.15 -3.18 13.49
C ALA A 103 -13.82 -1.83 13.73
N LEU A 104 -13.41 -0.80 13.00
CA LEU A 104 -14.02 0.53 13.04
C LEU A 104 -15.47 0.52 12.52
N LEU A 105 -15.73 -0.07 11.36
CA LEU A 105 -17.08 -0.16 10.80
C LEU A 105 -18.04 -0.95 11.71
N ARG A 106 -17.59 -2.06 12.30
CA ARG A 106 -18.38 -2.83 13.29
C ARG A 106 -18.68 -2.05 14.58
N ARG A 107 -17.81 -1.12 14.98
CA ARG A 107 -18.08 -0.21 16.11
C ARG A 107 -19.18 0.78 15.70
N ARG A 108 -19.07 1.40 14.53
CA ARG A 108 -20.08 2.33 14.00
C ARG A 108 -21.47 1.74 13.81
N THR A 109 -21.57 0.50 13.32
CA THR A 109 -22.87 -0.18 13.18
C THR A 109 -23.55 -0.43 14.53
N ARG A 110 -22.80 -0.47 15.64
CA ARG A 110 -23.37 -0.58 16.99
C ARG A 110 -23.82 0.76 17.57
N ASP A 111 -23.34 1.88 17.02
CA ASP A 111 -23.51 3.22 17.61
C ASP A 111 -24.39 4.18 16.77
N PHE A 112 -24.77 3.84 15.52
CA PHE A 112 -25.61 4.58 14.55
C PHE A 112 -25.68 6.13 14.60
N ALA A 113 -25.03 6.80 13.64
CA ALA A 113 -25.64 7.68 12.61
C ALA A 113 -24.59 8.05 11.54
N PRO A 114 -24.98 8.26 10.24
CA PRO A 114 -24.05 8.40 9.13
C PRO A 114 -23.58 9.84 8.89
N VAL A 115 -22.29 10.05 8.66
CA VAL A 115 -21.73 11.33 8.19
C VAL A 115 -21.25 11.18 6.74
N PRO A 116 -21.60 12.11 5.82
CA PRO A 116 -21.19 12.04 4.43
C PRO A 116 -19.69 12.31 4.21
N PHE A 117 -19.25 11.68 3.13
CA PHE A 117 -17.91 11.55 2.55
C PHE A 117 -17.28 12.89 2.10
N GLY A 118 -15.99 13.07 2.39
CA GLY A 118 -15.16 14.11 1.80
C GLY A 118 -13.77 13.52 1.54
N ALA A 119 -13.36 13.52 0.27
CA ALA A 119 -12.01 13.13 -0.13
C ALA A 119 -11.17 14.39 -0.33
N ARG A 120 -10.02 14.52 0.32
CA ARG A 120 -8.92 15.33 -0.26
C ARG A 120 -7.52 14.79 0.01
N HIS A 121 -6.66 15.15 -0.93
CA HIS A 121 -5.43 14.52 -1.38
C HIS A 121 -4.17 14.99 -0.61
N PRO A 122 -3.06 14.21 -0.68
CA PRO A 122 -1.76 14.47 -0.05
C PRO A 122 -1.01 15.75 -0.42
N SER A 123 0.02 15.98 0.39
CA SER A 123 1.08 16.99 0.39
C SER A 123 1.86 17.09 -0.93
N GLY A 124 2.07 18.32 -1.45
CA GLY A 124 3.01 18.66 -2.53
C GLY A 124 2.47 18.64 -3.98
N PRO A 125 2.48 19.74 -4.77
CA PRO A 125 1.84 19.80 -6.10
C PRO A 125 2.33 18.77 -7.14
N ASP A 126 3.63 18.48 -7.17
CA ASP A 126 4.26 17.72 -8.26
C ASP A 126 4.18 16.19 -8.05
N GLU A 127 4.42 15.71 -6.83
CA GLU A 127 4.24 14.30 -6.46
C GLU A 127 2.77 13.88 -6.60
N VAL A 128 1.86 14.81 -6.30
CA VAL A 128 0.42 14.62 -6.42
C VAL A 128 -0.02 14.39 -7.87
N ALA A 129 0.59 15.08 -8.83
CA ALA A 129 0.27 14.91 -10.24
C ALA A 129 0.72 13.54 -10.75
N ALA A 130 1.95 13.12 -10.43
CA ALA A 130 2.49 11.82 -10.83
C ALA A 130 1.70 10.65 -10.22
N VAL A 131 1.37 10.73 -8.92
CA VAL A 131 0.54 9.74 -8.24
C VAL A 131 -0.86 9.68 -8.84
N ARG A 132 -1.47 10.83 -9.16
CA ARG A 132 -2.80 10.89 -9.78
C ARG A 132 -2.80 10.30 -11.18
N ASP A 133 -1.80 10.56 -12.00
CA ASP A 133 -1.65 9.94 -13.32
C ASP A 133 -1.52 8.41 -13.19
N ARG A 134 -0.66 7.93 -12.29
CA ARG A 134 -0.47 6.49 -12.07
C ARG A 134 -1.76 5.82 -11.58
N LEU A 135 -2.46 6.44 -10.63
CA LEU A 135 -3.76 5.96 -10.14
C LEU A 135 -4.82 5.99 -11.24
N GLY A 136 -4.82 7.02 -12.10
CA GLY A 136 -5.71 7.13 -13.25
C GLY A 136 -5.50 5.99 -14.25
N ARG A 137 -4.24 5.66 -14.57
CA ARG A 137 -3.88 4.53 -15.43
C ARG A 137 -4.33 3.19 -14.86
N VAL A 138 -4.11 2.96 -13.56
CA VAL A 138 -4.59 1.73 -12.89
C VAL A 138 -6.12 1.67 -12.86
N GLY A 139 -6.78 2.80 -12.63
CA GLY A 139 -8.25 2.91 -12.69
C GLY A 139 -8.80 2.57 -14.07
N ALA A 140 -8.22 3.14 -15.13
CA ALA A 140 -8.60 2.83 -16.51
C ALA A 140 -8.36 1.36 -16.86
N ALA A 141 -7.24 0.78 -16.45
CA ALA A 141 -6.94 -0.63 -16.64
C ALA A 141 -7.95 -1.56 -15.92
N LEU A 142 -8.37 -1.18 -14.70
CA LEU A 142 -9.44 -1.86 -13.97
C LEU A 142 -10.79 -1.79 -14.69
N GLU A 143 -11.12 -0.64 -15.28
CA GLU A 143 -12.34 -0.46 -16.09
C GLU A 143 -12.28 -1.17 -17.45
N ALA A 144 -11.09 -1.46 -17.98
CA ALA A 144 -10.89 -2.24 -19.19
C ALA A 144 -10.97 -3.76 -18.94
N LEU A 145 -10.87 -4.23 -17.70
CA LEU A 145 -11.01 -5.65 -17.38
C LEU A 145 -12.43 -6.17 -17.65
N PRO A 146 -12.57 -7.47 -18.00
CA PRO A 146 -13.86 -8.13 -17.98
C PRO A 146 -14.58 -7.94 -16.64
N ARG A 147 -15.90 -7.69 -16.68
CA ARG A 147 -16.72 -7.38 -15.50
C ARG A 147 -16.47 -8.34 -14.33
N ARG A 148 -16.35 -9.64 -14.60
CA ARG A 148 -16.07 -10.66 -13.58
C ARG A 148 -14.74 -10.42 -12.84
N CYS A 149 -13.67 -10.06 -13.55
CA CYS A 149 -12.38 -9.76 -12.94
C CYS A 149 -12.41 -8.44 -12.17
N ARG A 150 -13.06 -7.41 -12.72
CA ARG A 150 -13.25 -6.13 -12.03
C ARG A 150 -14.02 -6.30 -10.73
N THR A 151 -15.14 -7.02 -10.76
CA THR A 151 -15.94 -7.34 -9.57
C THR A 151 -15.13 -8.13 -8.55
N LEU A 152 -14.41 -9.18 -8.97
CA LEU A 152 -13.58 -9.97 -8.07
C LEU A 152 -12.52 -9.11 -7.38
N LEU A 153 -11.79 -8.27 -8.10
CA LEU A 153 -10.72 -7.45 -7.54
C LEU A 153 -11.26 -6.37 -6.58
N ARG A 154 -12.42 -5.78 -6.89
CA ARG A 154 -13.10 -4.82 -6.00
C ARG A 154 -13.58 -5.49 -4.71
N LEU A 155 -14.23 -6.64 -4.82
CA LEU A 155 -14.70 -7.38 -3.64
C LEU A 155 -13.52 -7.90 -2.81
N PHE A 156 -12.44 -8.36 -3.47
CA PHE A 156 -11.22 -8.80 -2.78
C PHE A 156 -10.59 -7.68 -1.95
N ALA A 157 -10.65 -6.43 -2.42
CA ALA A 157 -10.13 -5.30 -1.63
C ALA A 157 -10.81 -5.18 -0.26
N GLN A 158 -12.09 -5.60 -0.17
CA GLN A 158 -12.95 -5.46 1.00
C GLN A 158 -13.15 -6.77 1.80
N ALA A 159 -12.92 -7.94 1.19
CA ALA A 159 -13.22 -9.26 1.78
C ALA A 159 -12.25 -9.67 2.90
N ALA A 160 -12.76 -10.24 3.99
CA ALA A 160 -11.95 -10.68 5.15
C ALA A 160 -11.32 -12.05 4.95
N SER A 161 -11.91 -12.86 4.08
CA SER A 161 -11.42 -14.19 3.77
C SER A 161 -11.75 -14.60 2.35
N TYR A 162 -11.10 -15.65 1.88
CA TYR A 162 -11.49 -16.31 0.64
C TYR A 162 -12.89 -16.92 0.73
N ALA A 163 -13.36 -17.31 1.91
CA ALA A 163 -14.72 -17.83 2.09
C ALA A 163 -15.78 -16.76 1.84
N GLU A 164 -15.60 -15.56 2.39
CA GLU A 164 -16.50 -14.43 2.13
C GLU A 164 -16.50 -14.01 0.66
N LEU A 165 -15.30 -13.94 0.06
CA LEU A 165 -15.18 -13.58 -1.36
C LEU A 165 -15.83 -14.64 -2.26
N ALA A 166 -15.67 -15.92 -1.93
CA ALA A 166 -16.30 -17.03 -2.64
C ALA A 166 -17.83 -16.95 -2.57
N ALA A 167 -18.37 -16.72 -1.37
CA ALA A 167 -19.81 -16.55 -1.15
C ALA A 167 -20.38 -15.36 -1.94
N ALA A 168 -19.70 -14.21 -1.89
CA ALA A 168 -20.14 -13.01 -2.62
C ALA A 168 -20.08 -13.17 -4.15
N LEU A 169 -19.16 -14.01 -4.65
CA LEU A 169 -19.00 -14.28 -6.09
C LEU A 169 -19.80 -15.49 -6.58
N GLY A 170 -20.40 -16.27 -5.68
CA GLY A 170 -21.08 -17.53 -6.03
C GLY A 170 -20.13 -18.58 -6.64
N ILE A 171 -18.88 -18.66 -6.16
CA ILE A 171 -17.88 -19.63 -6.64
C ILE A 171 -17.33 -20.51 -5.51
N PRO A 172 -16.73 -21.67 -5.79
CA PRO A 172 -16.05 -22.47 -4.77
C PRO A 172 -14.86 -21.72 -4.15
N VAL A 173 -14.61 -21.89 -2.85
CA VAL A 173 -13.49 -21.25 -2.13
C VAL A 173 -12.13 -21.58 -2.78
N GLY A 174 -11.92 -22.84 -3.18
CA GLY A 174 -10.71 -23.26 -3.89
C GLY A 174 -10.51 -22.59 -5.25
N SER A 175 -11.56 -22.02 -5.84
CA SER A 175 -11.48 -21.29 -7.13
C SER A 175 -11.07 -19.82 -6.97
N VAL A 176 -11.10 -19.26 -5.75
CA VAL A 176 -10.81 -17.84 -5.50
C VAL A 176 -9.37 -17.50 -5.85
N GLY A 177 -8.41 -18.27 -5.33
CA GLY A 177 -6.97 -18.05 -5.56
C GLY A 177 -6.60 -18.06 -7.05
N PRO A 178 -6.87 -19.14 -7.79
CA PRO A 178 -6.59 -19.22 -9.22
C PRO A 178 -7.30 -18.15 -10.06
N THR A 179 -8.56 -17.84 -9.74
CA THR A 179 -9.31 -16.81 -10.48
C THR A 179 -8.73 -15.42 -10.23
N ARG A 180 -8.36 -15.12 -8.97
CA ARG A 180 -7.66 -13.89 -8.60
C ARG A 180 -6.33 -13.76 -9.34
N ALA A 181 -5.51 -14.82 -9.36
CA ALA A 181 -4.23 -14.83 -10.05
C ALA A 181 -4.39 -14.49 -11.55
N ARG A 182 -5.36 -15.11 -12.23
CA ARG A 182 -5.67 -14.79 -13.64
C ARG A 182 -6.11 -13.34 -13.84
N CYS A 183 -6.99 -12.83 -12.98
CA CYS A 183 -7.46 -11.45 -13.07
C CYS A 183 -6.33 -10.42 -12.80
N LEU A 184 -5.43 -10.70 -11.85
CA LEU A 184 -4.23 -9.89 -11.61
C LEU A 184 -3.27 -9.94 -12.81
N ALA A 185 -3.07 -11.10 -13.42
CA ALA A 185 -2.27 -11.22 -14.63
C ALA A 185 -2.87 -10.43 -15.80
N ALA A 186 -4.20 -10.46 -15.96
CA ALA A 186 -4.89 -9.64 -16.97
C ALA A 186 -4.71 -8.14 -16.69
N LEU A 187 -4.82 -7.71 -15.43
CA LEU A 187 -4.61 -6.31 -15.04
C LEU A 187 -3.18 -5.85 -15.34
N ARG A 188 -2.17 -6.66 -15.00
CA ARG A 188 -0.76 -6.33 -15.26
C ARG A 188 -0.45 -6.11 -16.73
N ARG A 189 -1.15 -6.78 -17.66
CA ARG A 189 -0.99 -6.56 -19.11
C ARG A 189 -1.60 -5.24 -19.59
N LEU A 190 -2.51 -4.65 -18.82
CA LEU A 190 -3.22 -3.41 -19.17
C LEU A 190 -2.59 -2.18 -18.52
N VAL A 191 -1.70 -2.36 -17.54
CA VAL A 191 -0.97 -1.28 -16.88
C VAL A 191 0.43 -1.20 -17.52
N PRO A 192 0.76 -0.12 -18.24
CA PRO A 192 2.10 0.09 -18.81
C PRO A 192 3.16 0.37 -17.73
#